data_AF-A0A932K0N7-F1
#
_entry.id   AF-A0A932K0N7-F1
#
_cell.length_a   1.000
_cell.length_b   1.000
_cell.length_c   1.000
_cell.angle_alpha   90.00
_cell.angle_beta   90.00
_cell.angle_gamma   90.00
#
_symmetry.space_group_name_H-M   'P 1'
#
loop_
_entity.id
_entity.type
_entity.pdbx_description
1 polymer ?
#
loop_
_entity_poly.entity_id
_entity_poly.type
_entity_poly.pdbx_seq_one_letter_code
_entity_poly.pdbx_strand_id
1 'polypeptide(L)'
;MGLQLADVQGVIQLYCRALTGAPIDVIGMPALAHQPVGGVADMAASTDGTHIFLPPCVDRYPTPEDNFAWLKVVATHQVAHHGFEGPRGLL
;
A
#
# COMPACT_ATOMS: atom_id res chain seq x y z
N MET A 1 -7.44 -17.76 4.62
CA MET A 1 -7.86 -17.07 5.86
C MET A 1 -7.51 -15.62 5.63
N GLY A 2 -8.52 -14.74 5.65
CA GLY A 2 -8.33 -13.35 5.30
C GLY A 2 -7.47 -12.60 6.33
N LEU A 3 -6.67 -11.66 5.84
CA LEU A 3 -5.92 -10.69 6.63
C LEU A 3 -6.61 -9.33 6.53
N GLN A 4 -6.99 -8.75 7.67
CA GLN A 4 -7.52 -7.39 7.70
C GLN A 4 -6.37 -6.39 7.75
N LEU A 5 -6.44 -5.32 6.96
CA LEU A 5 -5.45 -4.24 7.00
C LEU A 5 -5.40 -3.61 8.40
N ALA A 6 -6.54 -3.44 9.06
CA ALA A 6 -6.63 -2.85 10.40
C ALA A 6 -5.76 -3.59 11.43
N ASP A 7 -5.58 -4.90 11.28
CA ASP A 7 -4.78 -5.72 12.20
C ASP A 7 -3.27 -5.51 12.02
N VAL A 8 -2.83 -5.05 10.84
CA VAL A 8 -1.42 -4.90 10.48
C VAL A 8 -1.03 -3.48 10.04
N GLN A 9 -1.96 -2.53 10.11
CA GLN A 9 -1.82 -1.18 9.56
C GLN A 9 -0.58 -0.47 10.11
N GLY A 10 -0.38 -0.51 11.42
CA GLY A 10 0.78 0.12 12.06
C GLY A 10 2.11 -0.48 11.60
N VAL A 11 2.17 -1.79 11.34
CA VAL A 11 3.39 -2.45 10.87
C VAL A 11 3.68 -2.07 9.42
N ILE A 12 2.65 -2.03 8.57
CA ILE A 12 2.81 -1.59 7.18
C ILE A 12 3.21 -0.11 7.11
N GLN A 13 2.64 0.73 7.98
CA GLN A 13 3.00 2.14 8.06
C GLN A 13 4.47 2.33 8.45
N LEU A 14 4.94 1.59 9.46
CA LEU A 14 6.36 1.60 9.84
C LEU A 14 7.25 1.14 8.68
N TYR A 15 6.85 0.08 7.98
CA TYR A 15 7.55 -0.43 6.81
C TYR A 15 7.68 0.64 5.71
N CYS A 16 6.59 1.32 5.35
CA CYS A 16 6.60 2.38 4.34
C CYS A 16 7.44 3.58 4.76
N ARG A 17 7.38 3.99 6.03
CA ARG A 17 8.23 5.06 6.57
C ARG A 17 9.70 4.69 6.52
N ALA A 18 10.04 3.43 6.82
CA ALA A 18 11.41 2.94 6.73
C ALA A 18 11.93 2.89 5.28
N LEU A 19 11.08 2.55 4.32
CA LEU A 19 11.45 2.54 2.89
C LEU A 19 11.66 3.93 2.30
N THR A 20 10.86 4.91 2.74
CA THR A 20 10.82 6.26 2.13
C THR A 20 11.63 7.30 2.89
N GLY A 21 11.86 7.10 4.19
CA GLY A 21 12.36 8.15 5.08
C GLY A 21 11.36 9.31 5.30
N ALA A 22 10.10 9.16 4.88
CA ALA A 22 9.07 10.18 4.92
C ALA A 22 7.91 9.80 5.86
N PRO A 23 7.15 10.77 6.39
CA PRO A 23 5.98 10.50 7.22
C PRO A 23 4.81 9.99 6.36
N ILE A 24 4.80 8.68 6.08
CA ILE A 24 3.73 8.01 5.35
C ILE A 24 2.60 7.58 6.28
N ASP A 25 1.37 7.80 5.85
CA ASP A 25 0.13 7.33 6.46
C ASP A 25 -0.57 6.31 5.55
N VAL A 26 -0.95 5.19 6.13
CA VAL A 26 -1.58 4.08 5.40
C VAL A 26 -3.08 4.16 5.60
N ILE A 27 -3.83 4.26 4.51
CA ILE A 27 -5.28 4.35 4.54
C ILE A 27 -5.86 3.11 3.85
N GLY A 28 -6.85 2.48 4.48
CA GLY A 28 -7.66 1.47 3.81
C GLY A 28 -8.48 2.11 2.71
N MET A 29 -8.40 1.60 1.49
CA MET A 29 -9.27 2.05 0.42
C MET A 29 -10.73 1.89 0.86
N PRO A 30 -11.60 2.90 0.64
CA PRO A 30 -13.03 2.63 0.64
C PRO A 30 -13.27 1.51 -0.37
N ALA A 31 -14.07 0.51 0.00
CA ALA A 31 -14.31 -0.67 -0.82
C ALA A 31 -14.81 -0.27 -2.21
N LEU A 32 -13.88 -0.05 -3.15
CA LEU A 32 -14.19 0.11 -4.55
C LEU A 32 -14.63 -1.28 -5.01
N ALA A 33 -15.91 -1.34 -5.35
CA ALA A 33 -16.63 -2.56 -5.63
C ALA A 33 -15.85 -3.44 -6.62
N HIS A 34 -15.69 -4.71 -6.23
CA HIS A 34 -15.47 -5.82 -7.14
C HIS A 34 -14.16 -5.76 -7.95
N GLN A 35 -13.03 -6.00 -7.29
CA GLN A 35 -11.78 -6.30 -7.99
C GLN A 35 -11.48 -7.80 -7.94
N PRO A 36 -11.11 -8.46 -9.06
CA PRO A 36 -10.78 -9.88 -9.05
C PRO A 36 -9.58 -10.16 -8.15
N VAL A 37 -9.70 -11.22 -7.33
CA VAL A 37 -8.60 -11.87 -6.62
C VAL A 37 -7.49 -12.13 -7.63
N GLY A 38 -6.41 -11.35 -7.58
CA GLY A 38 -5.41 -11.43 -8.64
C GLY A 38 -4.86 -10.08 -9.09
N GLY A 39 -5.73 -9.08 -9.25
CA GLY A 39 -5.37 -7.82 -9.88
C GLY A 39 -4.62 -6.88 -8.93
N VAL A 40 -3.43 -6.43 -9.35
CA VAL A 40 -2.90 -5.15 -8.89
C VAL A 40 -3.76 -4.12 -9.64
N ALA A 41 -4.65 -3.43 -8.94
CA ALA A 41 -5.31 -2.30 -9.60
C ALA A 41 -4.21 -1.31 -9.95
N ASP A 42 -4.41 -0.49 -10.98
CA ASP A 42 -3.85 0.85 -10.98
C ASP A 42 -4.41 1.56 -9.74
N MET A 43 -3.81 1.25 -8.59
CA MET A 43 -4.12 1.86 -7.32
C MET A 43 -3.55 3.26 -7.46
N ALA A 44 -4.44 4.21 -7.71
CA ALA A 44 -4.11 5.61 -7.91
C ALA A 44 -3.13 6.04 -6.82
N ALA A 45 -1.92 6.41 -7.24
CA ALA A 45 -0.92 6.98 -6.35
C ALA A 45 -1.56 8.18 -5.66
N SER A 46 -1.40 8.29 -4.33
CA SER A 46 -1.84 9.50 -3.64
C SER A 46 -1.08 10.70 -4.17
N THR A 47 -1.78 11.79 -4.47
CA THR A 47 -1.20 13.02 -5.02
C THR A 47 -0.66 13.97 -3.94
N ASP A 48 -0.84 13.65 -2.67
CA ASP A 48 -0.45 14.51 -1.54
C ASP A 48 0.90 14.17 -0.90
N GLY A 49 1.60 13.14 -1.40
CA GLY A 49 2.94 12.78 -0.93
C GLY A 49 3.02 12.35 0.54
N THR A 50 1.90 11.97 1.17
CA THR A 50 1.91 11.54 2.57
C THR A 50 1.01 10.35 2.83
N HIS A 51 0.06 10.05 1.95
CA HIS A 51 -0.83 8.92 2.11
C HIS A 51 -0.56 7.82 1.09
N ILE A 52 -0.77 6.56 1.46
CA ILE A 52 -0.87 5.45 0.51
C ILE A 52 -2.14 4.66 0.79
N PHE A 53 -2.72 4.11 -0.27
CA PHE A 53 -3.99 3.40 -0.20
C PHE A 53 -3.78 1.90 -0.40
N LEU A 54 -4.31 1.09 0.53
CA LEU A 54 -4.19 -0.37 0.49
C LEU A 54 -5.56 -1.06 0.59
N PRO A 55 -5.69 -2.31 0.12
CA PRO A 55 -6.93 -3.06 0.28
C PRO A 55 -7.26 -3.24 1.77
N PRO A 56 -8.53 -3.07 2.20
CA PRO A 56 -8.92 -3.22 3.60
C PRO A 56 -8.88 -4.68 4.08
N CYS A 57 -8.93 -5.65 3.16
CA CYS A 57 -8.85 -7.08 3.43
C CYS A 57 -8.10 -7.78 2.28
N VAL A 58 -7.31 -8.80 2.61
CA VAL A 58 -6.62 -9.67 1.65
C VAL A 58 -6.88 -11.14 2.01
N ASP A 59 -7.57 -11.87 1.14
CA ASP A 59 -7.74 -13.33 1.25
C ASP A 59 -7.33 -13.98 -0.08
N ARG A 60 -6.07 -13.73 -0.46
CA ARG A 60 -5.51 -14.16 -1.75
C ARG A 60 -4.79 -15.49 -1.63
N TYR A 61 -4.11 -15.71 -0.51
CA TYR A 61 -3.31 -16.87 -0.23
C TYR A 61 -3.87 -17.65 0.97
N PRO A 62 -3.55 -18.95 1.09
CA PRO A 62 -4.09 -19.78 2.17
C PRO A 62 -3.73 -19.29 3.57
N THR A 63 -2.55 -18.67 3.70
CA THR A 63 -1.97 -18.26 4.99
C THR A 63 -2.02 -16.73 5.16
N PRO A 64 -2.28 -16.22 6.38
CA PRO A 64 -2.17 -14.80 6.68
C PRO A 64 -0.77 -14.23 6.43
N GLU A 65 0.27 -15.03 6.63
CA GLU A 65 1.66 -14.65 6.42
C GLU A 65 1.94 -14.32 4.95
N ASP A 66 1.43 -15.14 4.02
CA ASP A 66 1.56 -14.90 2.58
C ASP A 66 0.72 -13.69 2.15
N ASN A 67 -0.48 -13.52 2.73
CA ASN A 67 -1.30 -12.33 2.50
C ASN A 67 -0.60 -11.05 3.01
N PHE A 68 0.10 -11.13 4.14
CA PHE A 68 0.88 -10.03 4.69
C PHE A 68 2.12 -9.71 3.82
N ALA A 69 2.80 -10.74 3.31
CA ALA A 69 3.91 -10.56 2.37
C ALA A 69 3.44 -9.88 1.07
N TRP A 70 2.29 -10.29 0.54
CA TRP A 70 1.69 -9.63 -0.63
C TRP A 70 1.33 -8.16 -0.36
N LEU A 71 0.79 -7.86 0.83
CA LEU A 71 0.46 -6.48 1.21
C LEU A 71 1.70 -5.58 1.22
N LYS A 72 2.87 -6.09 1.64
CA LYS A 72 4.15 -5.35 1.55
C LYS A 72 4.59 -5.09 0.11
N VAL A 73 4.37 -6.04 -0.81
CA VAL A 73 4.66 -5.83 -2.24
C VAL A 73 3.81 -4.68 -2.77
N VAL A 74 2.50 -4.71 -2.53
CA VAL A 74 1.60 -3.62 -2.95
C VAL A 74 2.00 -2.29 -2.33
N ALA A 75 2.30 -2.27 -1.03
CA ALA A 75 2.77 -1.07 -0.34
C ALA A 75 4.08 -0.51 -0.93
N THR A 76 5.02 -1.39 -1.30
CA THR A 76 6.28 -1.01 -1.97
C THR A 76 6.01 -0.35 -3.32
N HIS A 77 5.10 -0.90 -4.11
CA HIS A 77 4.69 -0.29 -5.37
C HIS A 77 4.08 1.10 -5.15
N GLN A 78 3.21 1.26 -4.15
CA GLN A 78 2.59 2.55 -3.83
C GLN A 78 3.63 3.60 -3.44
N VAL A 79 4.58 3.26 -2.56
CA VAL A 79 5.64 4.20 -2.17
C VAL A 79 6.65 4.46 -3.29
N ALA A 80 6.86 3.52 -4.22
CA ALA A 80 7.71 3.75 -5.39
C ALA A 80 7.10 4.78 -6.34
N HIS A 81 5.77 4.75 -6.53
CA HIS A 81 5.06 5.81 -7.25
C HIS A 81 5.17 7.18 -6.55
N HIS A 82 5.13 7.20 -5.22
CA HIS A 82 5.38 8.41 -4.41
C HIS A 82 6.80 8.99 -4.62
N GLY A 83 7.80 8.17 -4.93
CA GLY A 83 9.18 8.60 -5.08
C GLY A 83 9.58 9.14 -6.45
N PHE A 84 8.72 9.08 -7.47
CA PHE A 84 9.04 9.52 -8.84
C PHE A 84 8.29 10.79 -9.24
N GLU A 85 8.62 11.90 -8.59
CA GLU A 85 8.54 13.21 -9.23
C GLU A 85 9.98 13.58 -9.60
N GLY A 86 10.29 13.67 -10.90
CA GLY A 86 11.60 14.13 -11.38
C GLY A 86 12.02 15.45 -10.71
N PRO A 87 13.31 15.81 -10.70
CA PRO A 87 13.85 16.87 -9.85
C PRO A 87 13.05 18.16 -9.97
N ARG A 88 12.18 18.43 -8.98
CA ARG A 88 11.54 19.72 -8.80
C ARG A 88 12.54 20.63 -8.12
N GLY A 89 13.30 21.35 -8.93
CA GLY A 89 14.15 22.45 -8.47
C GLY A 89 15.63 22.25 -8.70
N LEU A 90 16.06 22.05 -9.95
CA LEU A 90 17.28 22.67 -10.48
C LEU A 90 17.33 22.56 -12.02
N LEU A 91 16.49 23.33 -12.73
CA LEU A 91 16.73 23.81 -14.11
C LEU A 91 15.83 25.03 -14.37
#